data_AF-A0A964R3V1-F1
#
_entry.id   AF-A0A964R3V1-F1
#
_cell.length_a   1.000
_cell.length_b   1.000
_cell.length_c   1.000
_cell.angle_alpha   90.00
_cell.angle_beta   90.00
_cell.angle_gamma   90.00
#
_symmetry.space_group_name_H-M   'P 1'
#
loop_
_entity.id
_entity.type
_entity.pdbx_description
1 polymer ?
#
loop_
_entity_poly.entity_id
_entity_poly.type
_entity_poly.pdbx_seq_one_letter_code
_entity_poly.pdbx_strand_id
1 'polypeptide(L)'
;MDNDFSPDAERTLKKFFGIFIATLFLYVTIYGGCEAYRVRNGAWHLTFDKQPDGTPVLRIDHPRLLTGGPVSIRFPGENAPRVTNGPITYIYSRPDTNSTPFGPVYFVDTTQLPGTVALGAFGHVVEMVPRTLFVDFKEVAWGSETNMTLLPEGKPSPERLKVKNQQWNGR
;
A
#
# COMPACT_ATOMS: atom_id res chain seq x y z
N MET A 1 47.79 -23.67 -26.98
CA MET A 1 47.30 -24.63 -25.97
C MET A 1 45.81 -24.68 -26.16
N ASP A 2 45.37 -25.55 -27.06
CA ASP A 2 43.98 -25.66 -27.42
C ASP A 2 43.30 -26.45 -26.30
N ASN A 3 42.43 -25.77 -25.55
CA ASN A 3 41.56 -26.43 -24.58
C ASN A 3 40.49 -27.18 -25.36
N ASP A 4 40.87 -28.31 -25.95
CA ASP A 4 39.95 -29.18 -26.68
C ASP A 4 39.17 -29.99 -25.64
N PHE A 5 37.93 -29.58 -25.39
CA PHE A 5 37.06 -30.26 -24.46
C PHE A 5 36.72 -31.65 -25.00
N SER A 6 36.80 -32.68 -24.16
CA SER A 6 36.30 -34.01 -24.52
C SER A 6 34.85 -33.91 -25.06
N PRO A 7 34.47 -34.67 -26.10
CA PRO A 7 33.11 -34.66 -26.66
C PRO A 7 32.01 -34.94 -25.61
N ASP A 8 32.34 -35.66 -24.54
CA ASP A 8 31.45 -35.88 -23.40
C ASP A 8 31.24 -34.61 -22.57
N ALA A 9 32.29 -33.81 -22.40
CA ALA A 9 32.22 -32.51 -21.72
C ALA A 9 31.37 -31.52 -22.54
N GLU A 10 31.53 -31.47 -23.86
CA GLU A 10 30.70 -30.65 -24.74
C GLU A 10 29.22 -31.06 -24.70
N ARG A 11 28.93 -32.37 -24.75
CA ARG A 11 27.57 -32.90 -24.63
C ARG A 11 26.95 -32.58 -23.27
N THR A 12 27.73 -32.70 -22.19
CA THR A 12 27.29 -32.38 -20.84
C THR A 12 27.01 -30.88 -20.69
N LEU A 13 27.89 -30.03 -21.22
CA LEU A 13 27.72 -28.58 -21.21
C LEU A 13 26.45 -28.14 -21.95
N LYS A 14 26.17 -28.72 -23.14
CA LYS A 14 24.94 -28.46 -23.90
C LYS A 14 23.68 -28.82 -23.10
N LYS A 15 23.69 -29.96 -22.40
CA LYS A 15 22.57 -30.38 -21.52
C LYS A 15 22.39 -29.42 -20.35
N PHE A 16 23.47 -29.08 -19.66
CA PHE A 16 23.44 -28.14 -18.54
C PHE A 16 22.90 -26.78 -18.97
N PHE A 17 23.40 -26.25 -20.08
CA PHE A 17 22.93 -24.98 -20.63
C PHE A 17 21.46 -25.05 -21.06
N GLY A 18 21.03 -26.15 -21.68
CA GLY A 18 19.62 -26.39 -22.02
C GLY A 18 18.71 -26.35 -20.80
N ILE A 19 19.09 -27.04 -19.72
CA ILE A 19 18.34 -27.04 -18.45
C ILE A 19 18.33 -25.65 -17.81
N PHE A 20 19.47 -24.95 -17.82
CA PHE A 20 19.58 -23.59 -17.30
C PHE A 20 18.62 -22.64 -18.02
N ILE A 21 18.62 -22.65 -19.36
CA ILE A 21 17.73 -21.79 -20.16
C ILE A 21 16.26 -22.15 -19.95
N ALA A 22 15.92 -23.44 -19.90
CA ALA A 22 14.54 -23.87 -19.63
C ALA A 22 14.06 -23.43 -18.24
N THR A 23 14.91 -23.55 -17.23
CA THR A 23 14.61 -23.13 -15.85
C THR A 23 14.46 -21.61 -15.76
N LEU A 24 15.35 -20.86 -16.41
CA LEU A 24 15.28 -19.40 -16.47
C LEU A 24 13.98 -18.94 -17.16
N PHE A 25 13.62 -19.55 -18.28
CA PHE A 25 12.38 -19.25 -18.98
C PHE A 25 11.16 -19.50 -18.08
N LEU A 26 11.10 -20.68 -17.44
CA LEU A 26 10.03 -21.02 -16.50
C LEU A 26 9.92 -20.00 -15.37
N TYR A 27 11.05 -19.63 -14.76
CA TYR A 27 11.09 -18.63 -13.70
C TYR A 27 10.52 -17.29 -14.17
N VAL A 28 11.00 -16.77 -15.30
CA VAL A 28 10.55 -15.47 -15.84
C VAL A 28 9.06 -15.49 -16.16
N THR A 29 8.55 -16.57 -16.77
CA THR A 29 7.12 -16.68 -17.10
C THR A 29 6.25 -16.74 -15.85
N ILE A 30 6.58 -17.59 -14.88
CA ILE A 30 5.78 -17.73 -13.65
C ILE A 30 5.87 -16.45 -12.82
N TYR A 31 7.08 -15.93 -12.59
CA TYR A 31 7.28 -14.69 -11.85
C TYR A 31 6.55 -13.52 -12.51
N GLY A 32 6.69 -13.37 -13.83
CA GLY A 32 5.99 -12.34 -14.60
C GLY A 32 4.47 -12.45 -14.50
N GLY A 33 3.92 -13.68 -14.54
CA GLY A 33 2.50 -13.93 -14.32
C GLY A 33 2.03 -13.55 -12.92
N CYS A 34 2.80 -13.92 -11.88
CA CYS A 34 2.50 -13.55 -10.50
C CYS A 34 2.54 -12.03 -10.29
N GLU A 35 3.55 -11.34 -10.83
CA GLU A 35 3.64 -9.88 -10.74
C GLU A 35 2.52 -9.19 -11.52
N ALA A 36 2.22 -9.65 -12.74
CA ALA A 36 1.09 -9.13 -13.51
C ALA A 36 -0.23 -9.31 -12.77
N TYR A 37 -0.42 -10.46 -12.12
CA TYR A 37 -1.60 -10.72 -11.28
C TYR A 37 -1.64 -9.79 -10.06
N ARG A 38 -0.52 -9.61 -9.37
CA ARG A 38 -0.40 -8.73 -8.21
C ARG A 38 -0.77 -7.28 -8.52
N VAL A 39 -0.28 -6.72 -9.63
CA VAL A 39 -0.47 -5.30 -9.92
C VAL A 39 -1.77 -4.96 -10.65
N ARG A 40 -2.52 -5.96 -11.09
CA ARG A 40 -3.61 -5.79 -12.07
C ARG A 40 -4.66 -4.75 -11.70
N ASN A 41 -4.95 -4.53 -10.41
CA ASN A 41 -6.01 -3.62 -9.98
C ASN A 41 -5.56 -2.18 -9.70
N GLY A 42 -4.25 -1.93 -9.59
CA GLY A 42 -3.71 -0.63 -9.16
C GLY A 42 -3.55 -0.52 -7.64
N ALA A 43 -2.70 0.41 -7.21
CA ALA A 43 -2.38 0.67 -5.81
C ALA A 43 -3.29 1.73 -5.18
N TRP A 44 -3.31 1.80 -3.85
CA TRP A 44 -3.85 2.97 -3.15
C TRP A 44 -2.97 4.21 -3.38
N HIS A 45 -3.61 5.33 -3.69
CA HIS A 45 -2.96 6.64 -3.79
C HIS A 45 -3.45 7.50 -2.63
N LEU A 46 -2.53 7.92 -1.77
CA LEU A 46 -2.83 8.75 -0.62
C LEU A 46 -2.16 10.12 -0.75
N THR A 47 -2.96 11.16 -0.82
CA THR A 47 -2.48 12.54 -0.89
C THR A 47 -2.74 13.27 0.42
N PHE A 48 -1.66 13.75 1.02
CA PHE A 48 -1.66 14.53 2.25
C PHE A 48 -1.54 16.01 1.87
N ASP A 49 -2.57 16.78 2.20
CA ASP A 49 -2.72 18.17 1.75
C ASP A 49 -3.24 19.06 2.89
N LYS A 50 -3.32 20.37 2.62
CA LYS A 50 -4.02 21.34 3.47
C LYS A 50 -4.98 22.16 2.63
N GLN A 51 -6.15 22.44 3.20
CA GLN A 51 -7.06 23.43 2.63
C GLN A 51 -6.50 24.86 2.79
N PRO A 52 -7.05 25.85 2.06
CA PRO A 52 -6.63 27.25 2.18
C PRO A 52 -6.77 27.83 3.60
N ASP A 53 -7.68 27.28 4.40
CA ASP A 53 -7.87 27.62 5.82
C ASP A 53 -6.83 26.97 6.76
N GLY A 54 -5.90 26.18 6.22
CA GLY A 54 -4.88 25.44 6.95
C GLY A 54 -5.32 24.04 7.41
N THR A 55 -6.59 23.67 7.25
CA THR A 55 -7.12 22.38 7.71
C THR A 55 -6.46 21.22 6.96
N PRO A 56 -5.81 20.27 7.64
CA PRO A 56 -5.25 19.06 7.01
C PRO A 56 -6.33 18.22 6.33
N VAL A 57 -6.01 17.69 5.15
CA VAL A 57 -6.88 16.82 4.37
C VAL A 57 -6.09 15.60 3.89
N LEU A 58 -6.63 14.42 4.13
CA LEU A 58 -6.18 13.17 3.51
C LEU A 58 -7.14 12.85 2.36
N ARG A 59 -6.60 12.74 1.14
CA ARG A 59 -7.34 12.25 -0.01
C ARG A 59 -6.92 10.82 -0.31
N ILE A 60 -7.90 9.94 -0.42
CA ILE A 60 -7.75 8.53 -0.75
C ILE A 60 -8.29 8.34 -2.16
N ASP A 61 -7.45 7.85 -3.06
CA ASP A 61 -7.83 7.57 -4.44
C ASP A 61 -7.45 6.13 -4.83
N HIS A 62 -8.25 5.56 -5.74
CA HIS A 62 -8.00 4.25 -6.33
C HIS A 62 -8.67 4.13 -7.71
N PRO A 63 -7.91 3.83 -8.78
CA PRO A 63 -8.36 3.96 -10.17
C PRO A 63 -9.55 3.08 -10.55
N ARG A 64 -9.79 1.97 -9.84
CA ARG A 64 -10.91 1.05 -10.12
C ARG A 64 -12.03 1.04 -9.10
N LEU A 65 -11.74 1.46 -7.87
CA LEU A 65 -12.70 1.35 -6.76
C LEU A 65 -13.43 2.68 -6.54
N LEU A 66 -12.73 3.78 -6.78
CA LEU A 66 -13.21 5.14 -6.54
C LEU A 66 -13.44 5.87 -7.87
N THR A 67 -14.16 5.23 -8.80
CA THR A 67 -14.45 5.81 -10.13
C THR A 67 -15.29 7.09 -10.06
N GLY A 68 -16.00 7.32 -8.95
CA GLY A 68 -16.71 8.57 -8.65
C GLY A 68 -15.83 9.71 -8.14
N GLY A 69 -14.52 9.49 -7.98
CA GLY A 69 -13.54 10.45 -7.48
C GLY A 69 -12.96 10.09 -6.11
N PRO A 70 -11.92 10.81 -5.68
CA PRO A 70 -11.21 10.53 -4.43
C PRO A 70 -12.08 10.83 -3.21
N VAL A 71 -11.94 10.00 -2.17
CA VAL A 71 -12.55 10.21 -0.86
C VAL A 71 -11.66 11.16 -0.05
N SER A 72 -12.24 12.19 0.54
CA SER A 72 -11.53 13.19 1.34
C SER A 72 -11.91 13.10 2.82
N ILE A 73 -10.91 13.05 3.68
CA ILE A 73 -11.05 13.10 5.14
C ILE A 73 -10.41 14.40 5.62
N ARG A 74 -11.19 15.22 6.33
CA ARG A 74 -10.74 16.51 6.88
C ARG A 74 -10.47 16.38 8.37
N PHE A 75 -9.44 17.07 8.86
CA PHE A 75 -9.02 17.04 10.26
C PHE A 75 -8.98 18.45 10.86
N PRO A 76 -10.13 19.12 11.05
CA PRO A 76 -10.16 20.44 11.66
C PRO A 76 -9.61 20.40 13.08
N GLY A 77 -8.88 21.45 13.48
CA GLY A 77 -8.21 21.53 14.78
C GLY A 77 -6.86 20.78 14.85
N GLU A 78 -6.52 19.98 13.84
CA GLU A 78 -5.21 19.34 13.73
C GLU A 78 -4.24 20.19 12.92
N ASN A 79 -2.94 20.00 13.17
CA ASN A 79 -1.88 20.70 12.48
C ASN A 79 -0.99 19.72 11.72
N ALA A 80 -0.77 19.99 10.43
CA ALA A 80 0.13 19.23 9.56
C ALA A 80 1.45 19.99 9.30
N PRO A 81 2.42 19.99 10.24
CA PRO A 81 3.66 20.74 10.08
C PRO A 81 4.55 20.18 8.96
N ARG A 82 4.38 18.90 8.59
CA ARG A 82 5.18 18.23 7.55
C ARG A 82 4.69 18.46 6.12
N VAL A 83 3.54 19.11 5.95
CA VAL A 83 3.00 19.49 4.64
C VAL A 83 3.27 20.98 4.44
N THR A 84 4.45 21.38 3.98
CA THR A 84 4.83 22.80 3.85
C THR A 84 4.79 23.32 2.42
N ASN A 85 5.15 22.47 1.46
CA ASN A 85 5.41 22.87 0.07
C ASN A 85 4.33 22.37 -0.92
N GLY A 86 3.12 22.12 -0.42
CA GLY A 86 2.00 21.57 -1.20
C GLY A 86 1.70 20.10 -0.91
N PRO A 87 0.78 19.49 -1.70
CA PRO A 87 0.32 18.14 -1.47
C PRO A 87 1.45 17.11 -1.62
N ILE A 88 1.48 16.12 -0.74
CA ILE A 88 2.43 14.99 -0.80
C ILE A 88 1.65 13.72 -1.10
N THR A 89 1.98 13.02 -2.18
CA THR A 89 1.29 11.78 -2.58
C THR A 89 2.16 10.55 -2.37
N TYR A 90 1.60 9.53 -1.72
CA TYR A 90 2.17 8.20 -1.55
C TYR A 90 1.39 7.19 -2.40
N ILE A 91 2.13 6.34 -3.13
CA ILE A 91 1.56 5.27 -3.95
C ILE A 91 2.00 3.93 -3.35
N TYR A 92 1.07 3.22 -2.72
CA TYR A 92 1.34 1.97 -2.01
C TYR A 92 1.37 0.77 -2.98
N SER A 93 2.30 0.80 -3.93
CA SER A 93 2.53 -0.29 -4.90
C SER A 93 3.47 -1.38 -4.37
N ARG A 94 4.20 -1.08 -3.30
CA ARG A 94 5.14 -1.92 -2.58
C ARG A 94 4.96 -1.71 -1.07
N PRO A 95 5.49 -2.62 -0.22
CA PRO A 95 5.44 -2.42 1.23
C PRO A 95 6.31 -1.21 1.60
N ASP A 96 5.66 -0.11 1.94
CA ASP A 96 6.29 1.10 2.48
C ASP A 96 5.64 1.45 3.81
N THR A 97 6.39 1.28 4.89
CA THR A 97 5.94 1.53 6.26
C THR A 97 6.50 2.85 6.82
N ASN A 98 7.09 3.70 5.97
CA ASN A 98 7.56 5.01 6.40
C ASN A 98 6.41 5.85 6.96
N SER A 99 6.71 6.66 7.98
CA SER A 99 5.71 7.56 8.55
C SER A 99 5.23 8.56 7.49
N THR A 100 3.93 8.79 7.46
CA THR A 100 3.30 9.82 6.64
C THR A 100 3.38 11.19 7.32
N PRO A 101 3.06 12.29 6.62
CA PRO A 101 2.96 13.60 7.24
C PRO A 101 1.96 13.69 8.40
N PHE A 102 0.95 12.81 8.46
CA PHE A 102 -0.11 12.85 9.48
C PHE A 102 0.08 11.82 10.60
N GLY A 103 1.01 10.88 10.45
CA GLY A 103 1.28 9.86 11.45
C GLY A 103 1.90 8.58 10.88
N PRO A 104 2.10 7.56 11.73
CA PRO A 104 2.74 6.31 11.34
C PRO A 104 1.86 5.49 10.40
N VAL A 105 2.48 4.65 9.57
CA VAL A 105 1.77 3.56 8.89
C VAL A 105 1.79 2.35 9.81
N TYR A 106 0.62 1.79 10.13
CA TYR A 106 0.48 0.65 11.03
C TYR A 106 0.64 -0.69 10.31
N PHE A 107 0.12 -0.78 9.09
CA PHE A 107 0.11 -2.03 8.33
C PHE A 107 0.04 -1.76 6.83
N VAL A 108 0.77 -2.54 6.05
CA VAL A 108 0.71 -2.54 4.59
C VAL A 108 0.79 -3.97 4.07
N ASP A 109 -0.18 -4.36 3.28
CA ASP A 109 -0.17 -5.58 2.49
C ASP A 109 -0.29 -5.20 1.00
N THR A 110 0.76 -5.50 0.22
CA THR A 110 0.78 -5.31 -1.23
C THR A 110 0.95 -6.64 -1.99
N THR A 111 0.64 -7.79 -1.35
CA THR A 111 0.71 -9.13 -1.97
C THR A 111 -0.23 -9.27 -3.16
N GLN A 112 -1.34 -8.54 -3.13
CA GLN A 112 -2.27 -8.30 -4.24
C GLN A 112 -2.74 -6.86 -4.13
N LEU A 113 -2.65 -6.09 -5.21
CA LEU A 113 -3.10 -4.71 -5.21
C LEU A 113 -4.63 -4.62 -5.37
N PRO A 114 -5.29 -3.63 -4.72
CA PRO A 114 -4.68 -2.57 -3.91
C PRO A 114 -4.29 -3.00 -2.49
N GLY A 115 -4.71 -4.18 -2.05
CA GLY A 115 -4.36 -4.74 -0.76
C GLY A 115 -4.88 -3.89 0.39
N THR A 116 -4.18 -3.94 1.53
CA THR A 116 -4.59 -3.24 2.76
C THR A 116 -3.54 -2.21 3.14
N VAL A 117 -3.98 -1.01 3.49
CA VAL A 117 -3.10 0.02 4.08
C VAL A 117 -3.81 0.59 5.29
N ALA A 118 -3.19 0.47 6.47
CA ALA A 118 -3.68 1.07 7.69
C ALA A 118 -2.65 2.08 8.21
N LEU A 119 -3.10 3.29 8.51
CA LEU A 119 -2.25 4.37 9.00
C LEU A 119 -2.92 5.15 10.12
N GLY A 120 -2.08 5.83 10.89
CA GLY A 120 -2.47 6.83 11.85
C GLY A 120 -2.52 8.20 11.19
N ALA A 121 -3.65 8.89 11.33
CA ALA A 121 -3.81 10.29 10.94
C ALA A 121 -4.22 11.09 12.17
N PHE A 122 -3.26 11.79 12.79
CA PHE A 122 -3.46 12.60 14.00
C PHE A 122 -4.05 11.83 15.20
N GLY A 123 -3.83 10.50 15.25
CA GLY A 123 -4.36 9.61 16.29
C GLY A 123 -5.65 8.88 15.89
N HIS A 124 -6.28 9.25 14.77
CA HIS A 124 -7.31 8.42 14.13
C HIS A 124 -6.67 7.26 13.37
N VAL A 125 -7.39 6.14 13.29
CA VAL A 125 -6.98 4.99 12.50
C VAL A 125 -7.76 4.99 11.20
N VAL A 126 -7.05 5.10 10.08
CA VAL A 126 -7.62 5.02 8.74
C VAL A 126 -7.07 3.75 8.09
N GLU A 127 -7.95 2.82 7.77
CA GLU A 127 -7.60 1.53 7.17
C GLU A 127 -8.40 1.31 5.90
N MET A 128 -7.70 1.32 4.77
CA MET A 128 -8.30 1.05 3.47
C MET A 128 -8.14 -0.42 3.13
N VAL A 129 -9.26 -1.06 2.84
CA VAL A 129 -9.30 -2.40 2.24
C VAL A 129 -10.13 -2.35 0.96
N PRO A 130 -9.96 -3.29 0.01
CA PRO A 130 -10.63 -3.19 -1.29
C PRO A 130 -12.16 -3.13 -1.18
N ARG A 131 -12.74 -3.75 -0.14
CA ARG A 131 -14.19 -3.82 0.06
C ARG A 131 -14.80 -2.59 0.74
N THR A 132 -14.07 -1.92 1.61
CA THR A 132 -14.61 -0.87 2.50
C THR A 132 -13.49 -0.02 3.10
N LEU A 133 -13.85 1.13 3.65
CA LEU A 133 -12.97 1.93 4.48
C LEU A 133 -13.27 1.64 5.96
N PHE A 134 -12.23 1.53 6.78
CA PHE A 134 -12.36 1.53 8.23
C PHE A 134 -11.81 2.83 8.79
N VAL A 135 -12.63 3.51 9.59
CA VAL A 135 -12.22 4.70 10.33
C VAL A 135 -12.51 4.47 11.80
N ASP A 136 -11.46 4.54 12.63
CA ASP A 136 -11.53 4.27 14.07
C ASP A 136 -12.29 2.97 14.39
N PHE A 137 -11.95 1.92 13.63
CA PHE A 137 -12.52 0.57 13.73
C PHE A 137 -14.00 0.45 13.34
N LYS A 138 -14.58 1.49 12.74
CA LYS A 138 -15.94 1.46 12.19
C LYS A 138 -15.88 1.35 10.68
N GLU A 139 -16.73 0.47 10.15
CA GLU A 139 -16.85 0.26 8.72
C GLU A 139 -17.60 1.42 8.05
N VAL A 140 -17.05 1.91 6.94
CA VAL A 140 -17.62 2.97 6.11
C VAL A 140 -17.51 2.53 4.65
N ALA A 141 -18.65 2.35 3.99
CA ALA A 141 -18.69 1.95 2.59
C ALA A 141 -17.99 2.98 1.69
N TRP A 142 -17.38 2.51 0.60
CA TRP A 142 -16.83 3.38 -0.44
C TRP A 142 -17.95 4.07 -1.24
N GLY A 143 -17.87 5.40 -1.40
CA GLY A 143 -18.86 6.20 -2.13
C GLY A 143 -18.66 7.71 -1.97
N SER A 144 -19.57 8.50 -2.55
CA SER A 144 -19.56 9.98 -2.43
C SER A 144 -19.85 10.48 -1.02
N GLU A 145 -20.60 9.70 -0.24
CA GLU A 145 -20.91 9.96 1.17
C GLU A 145 -19.76 9.61 2.12
N THR A 146 -18.68 8.99 1.64
CA THR A 146 -17.50 8.65 2.45
C THR A 146 -16.67 9.89 2.81
N ASN A 147 -16.93 11.03 2.18
CA ASN A 147 -16.29 12.29 2.57
C ASN A 147 -16.70 12.65 4.01
N MET A 148 -15.71 12.78 4.89
CA MET A 148 -15.99 12.95 6.31
C MET A 148 -15.01 13.91 7.00
N THR A 149 -15.45 14.39 8.16
CA THR A 149 -14.68 15.26 9.03
C THR A 149 -14.42 14.52 10.32
N LEU A 150 -13.15 14.37 10.69
CA LEU A 150 -12.73 13.72 11.94
C LEU A 150 -12.24 14.79 12.90
N LEU A 151 -12.90 14.86 14.04
CA LEU A 151 -12.62 15.83 15.10
C LEU A 151 -11.66 15.24 16.14
N PRO A 152 -10.81 16.06 16.79
CA PRO A 152 -9.86 15.57 17.77
C PRO A 152 -10.49 14.82 18.95
N GLU A 153 -11.73 15.17 19.32
CA GLU A 153 -12.48 14.53 20.41
C GLU A 153 -12.96 13.11 20.05
N GLY A 154 -13.01 12.77 18.76
CA GLY A 154 -13.48 11.49 18.26
C GLY A 154 -12.42 10.38 18.25
N LYS A 155 -11.18 10.69 18.65
CA LYS A 155 -10.06 9.75 18.58
C LYS A 155 -10.32 8.48 19.42
N PRO A 156 -9.91 7.30 18.93
CA PRO A 156 -10.03 6.08 19.71
C PRO A 156 -9.12 6.15 20.94
N SER A 157 -9.55 5.52 22.04
CA SER A 157 -8.75 5.48 23.27
C SER A 157 -7.38 4.80 23.02
N PRO A 158 -6.31 5.23 23.71
CA PRO A 158 -4.97 4.63 23.56
C PRO A 158 -4.94 3.12 23.83
N GLU A 159 -5.84 2.61 24.68
CA GLU A 159 -6.00 1.19 24.94
C GLU A 159 -6.47 0.42 23.69
N ARG A 160 -7.42 0.96 22.92
CA ARG A 160 -7.86 0.35 21.66
C ARG A 160 -6.75 0.33 20.61
N LEU A 161 -5.88 1.34 20.60
CA LEU A 161 -4.70 1.37 19.74
C LEU A 161 -3.66 0.31 20.14
N LYS A 162 -3.46 0.09 21.45
CA LYS A 162 -2.56 -0.96 21.98
C LYS A 162 -3.03 -2.37 21.64
N VAL A 163 -4.34 -2.63 21.73
CA VAL A 163 -4.91 -3.93 21.34
C VAL A 163 -4.56 -4.24 19.88
N LYS A 164 -4.70 -3.27 18.95
CA LYS A 164 -4.34 -3.48 17.54
C LYS A 164 -2.83 -3.73 17.34
N ASN A 165 -1.99 -2.96 18.01
CA ASN A 165 -0.52 -3.12 17.92
C ASN A 165 -0.01 -4.44 18.51
N GLN A 166 -0.77 -5.07 19.41
CA GLN A 166 -0.44 -6.37 20.00
C GLN A 166 -1.10 -7.57 19.29
N GLN A 167 -2.09 -7.35 18.41
CA GLN A 167 -2.92 -8.44 17.86
C GLN A 167 -2.58 -8.92 16.44
N TRP A 168 -1.46 -8.51 15.82
CA TRP A 168 -1.01 -9.22 14.62
C TRP A 168 -0.28 -10.53 15.00
N ASN A 169 -1.05 -11.52 15.45
CA ASN A 169 -0.65 -12.92 15.41
C ASN A 169 -0.99 -13.42 14.01
N GLY A 170 0.00 -13.30 13.11
CA GLY A 170 -0.12 -13.74 11.72
C GLY A 170 -0.85 -15.07 11.59
N ARG A 171 -1.84 -15.09 10.70
CA ARG A 171 -2.31 -16.33 10.06
C ARG A 171 -1.78 -16.34 8.65
#